data_AF-A0A422QCT0-F1
#
_entry.id   AF-A0A422QCT0-F1
#
_cell.length_a   1.000
_cell.length_b   1.000
_cell.length_c   1.000
_cell.angle_alpha   90.00
_cell.angle_beta   90.00
_cell.angle_gamma   90.00
#
_symmetry.space_group_name_H-M   'P 1'
#
loop_
_entity.id
_entity.type
_entity.pdbx_description
1 polymer ?
#
loop_
_entity_poly.entity_id
_entity_poly.type
_entity_poly.pdbx_seq_one_letter_code
_entity_poly.pdbx_strand_id
1 'polypeptide(L)'
;MKLANLSIGKRLALGFGAVSLMLVLISALSNASILRLNNGTREIVEHRIPAIEMSNRIDAQINIIAIAARNMMLNADPADRGQQMQAIDNARKVMTTTLAEIEPTLMAHAESIGILRRMEAASASYLAGADQLIKLIQAGEDEQARAYLVNELRPRLAALQEATGAELALQKQFSTAAAQDAAATYGSTIRQTWGLGLFALALAAGIAFWITRSITRPLGRALDVANTVAAGDLTSRIEVTTRDETGQLLQALKTMNESLARTVGAVRAGTDTIAVAAEQVAAGSLDLSSRTEQQASALEETASSMEELTSTVRQNADNARQANTLAESASGVAARGGDVIHQVVDTMDEIQASSSKISDIIGVIDGIA
;
A
#
# COMPACT_ATOMS: atom_id res chain seq x y z
N MET A 1 10.34 18.68 2.32
CA MET A 1 9.96 17.48 1.54
C MET A 1 8.45 17.27 1.65
N LYS A 2 7.68 17.24 0.55
CA LYS A 2 6.25 16.90 0.62
C LYS A 2 6.11 15.41 0.97
N LEU A 3 5.46 15.09 2.10
CA LEU A 3 5.23 13.70 2.56
C LEU A 3 4.55 12.82 1.48
N ALA A 4 3.83 13.44 0.55
CA ALA A 4 3.20 12.81 -0.62
C ALA A 4 4.19 12.26 -1.68
N ASN A 5 5.51 12.43 -1.51
CA ASN A 5 6.52 11.84 -2.39
C ASN A 5 7.23 10.62 -1.78
N LEU A 6 6.89 10.24 -0.54
CA LEU A 6 7.40 9.01 0.06
C LEU A 6 6.77 7.80 -0.63
N SER A 7 7.54 6.73 -0.79
CA SER A 7 7.00 5.45 -1.27
C SER A 7 5.93 4.92 -0.32
N ILE A 8 4.97 4.16 -0.85
CA ILE A 8 3.88 3.54 -0.06
C ILE A 8 4.47 2.72 1.10
N GLY A 9 5.50 1.91 0.83
CA GLY A 9 6.18 1.12 1.85
C GLY A 9 6.77 1.96 2.98
N LYS A 10 7.38 3.12 2.68
CA LYS A 10 7.93 4.02 3.71
C LYS A 10 6.82 4.67 4.54
N ARG A 11 5.68 5.03 3.93
CA ARG A 11 4.53 5.58 4.67
C ARG A 11 3.95 4.56 5.64
N LEU A 12 3.76 3.33 5.18
CA LEU A 12 3.28 2.23 6.02
C LEU A 12 4.27 1.92 7.15
N ALA A 13 5.56 1.81 6.84
CA ALA A 13 6.60 1.57 7.84
C ALA A 13 6.67 2.67 8.91
N LEU A 14 6.56 3.95 8.52
CA LEU A 14 6.50 5.07 9.46
C LEU A 14 5.21 5.03 10.31
N GLY A 15 4.07 4.71 9.69
CA GLY A 15 2.79 4.62 10.39
C GLY A 15 2.75 3.51 11.43
N PHE A 16 3.08 2.28 11.02
CA PHE A 16 3.19 1.14 11.94
C PHE A 16 4.30 1.35 12.97
N GLY A 17 5.46 1.87 12.56
CA GLY A 17 6.58 2.16 13.45
C GLY A 17 6.21 3.15 14.56
N ALA A 18 5.46 4.21 14.24
CA ALA A 18 4.98 5.16 15.25
C ALA A 18 4.02 4.52 16.26
N VAL A 19 3.09 3.68 15.81
CA VAL A 19 2.15 2.97 16.68
C VAL A 19 2.87 1.94 17.54
N SER A 20 3.78 1.15 16.97
CA SER A 20 4.61 0.18 17.70
C SER A 20 5.49 0.86 18.74
N LEU A 21 6.10 2.01 18.42
CA LEU A 21 6.89 2.79 19.37
C LEU A 21 6.03 3.23 20.57
N MET A 22 4.80 3.71 20.32
CA MET A 22 3.88 4.09 21.39
C MET A 22 3.51 2.90 22.29
N LEU A 23 3.28 1.71 21.73
CA LEU A 23 3.02 0.51 22.52
C LEU A 23 4.21 0.14 23.43
N VAL A 24 5.43 0.26 22.91
CA VAL A 24 6.66 0.02 23.69
C VAL A 24 6.78 1.06 24.81
N LEU A 25 6.54 2.35 24.53
CA LEU A 25 6.58 3.41 25.53
C LEU A 25 5.55 3.20 26.65
N ILE A 26 4.30 2.85 26.32
CA ILE A 26 3.25 2.57 27.30
C ILE A 26 3.61 1.36 28.16
N SER A 27 4.16 0.30 27.54
CA SER A 27 4.61 -0.91 28.23
C SER A 27 5.78 -0.64 29.17
N ALA A 28 6.77 0.15 28.71
CA ALA A 28 7.93 0.54 29.51
C ALA A 28 7.52 1.37 30.74
N LEU A 29 6.62 2.35 30.56
CA LEU A 29 6.11 3.17 31.65
C LEU A 29 5.32 2.34 32.67
N SER A 30 4.47 1.42 32.19
CA SER A 30 3.72 0.50 33.05
C SER A 30 4.66 -0.41 33.85
N ASN A 31 5.67 -0.98 33.21
CA ASN A 31 6.65 -1.83 33.89
C ASN A 31 7.49 -1.06 34.92
N ALA A 32 7.93 0.16 34.61
CA ALA A 32 8.65 0.99 35.56
C ALA A 32 7.82 1.30 36.81
N SER A 33 6.51 1.57 36.64
CA SER A 33 5.59 1.78 37.75
C SER A 33 5.37 0.51 38.57
N ILE A 34 5.24 -0.66 37.93
CA ILE A 34 5.08 -1.95 38.62
C ILE A 34 6.32 -2.26 39.45
N LEU A 35 7.52 -2.04 38.90
CA LEU A 35 8.77 -2.23 39.65
C LEU A 35 8.85 -1.32 40.87
N ARG A 36 8.44 -0.05 40.74
CA ARG A 36 8.38 0.89 41.87
C ARG A 36 7.40 0.43 42.96
N LEU A 37 6.19 0.01 42.57
CA LEU A 37 5.21 -0.55 43.52
C LEU A 37 5.72 -1.83 44.19
N ASN A 38 6.36 -2.72 43.43
CA ASN A 38 6.90 -3.97 43.93
C ASN A 38 8.02 -3.74 44.94
N ASN A 39 8.95 -2.82 44.66
CA ASN A 39 10.01 -2.46 45.60
C ASN A 39 9.45 -1.85 46.88
N GLY A 40 8.46 -0.96 46.79
CA GLY A 40 7.79 -0.40 47.96
C GLY A 40 7.06 -1.46 48.80
N THR A 41 6.42 -2.42 48.14
CA THR A 41 5.74 -3.55 48.80
C THR A 41 6.75 -4.46 49.50
N ARG A 42 7.85 -4.79 48.81
CA ARG A 42 8.93 -5.61 49.34
C ARG A 42 9.55 -4.96 50.58
N GLU A 43 9.75 -3.65 50.55
CA GLU A 43 10.24 -2.90 51.70
C GLU A 43 9.32 -3.01 52.92
N ILE A 44 8.00 -2.90 52.71
CA ILE A 44 7.01 -3.05 53.78
C ILE A 44 7.04 -4.47 54.36
N VAL A 45 7.06 -5.49 53.51
CA VAL A 45 6.94 -6.90 53.92
C VAL A 45 8.24 -7.46 54.51
N GLU A 46 9.39 -7.16 53.90
CA GLU A 46 10.68 -7.76 54.28
C GLU A 46 11.39 -6.97 55.40
N HIS A 47 11.13 -5.67 55.54
CA HIS A 47 11.81 -4.83 56.54
C HIS A 47 10.85 -4.24 57.58
N ARG A 48 9.79 -3.55 57.15
CA ARG A 48 8.95 -2.77 58.10
C ARG A 48 8.08 -3.62 59.02
N ILE A 49 7.37 -4.61 58.46
CA ILE A 49 6.49 -5.50 59.26
C ILE A 49 7.31 -6.29 60.29
N PRO A 50 8.44 -6.92 59.93
CA PRO A 50 9.31 -7.58 60.90
C PRO A 50 9.82 -6.64 62.00
N ALA A 51 10.24 -5.42 61.66
CA ALA A 51 10.67 -4.43 62.67
C ALA A 51 9.55 -4.08 63.66
N ILE A 52 8.32 -3.90 63.18
CA ILE A 52 7.13 -3.66 64.03
C ILE A 52 6.85 -4.86 64.94
N GLU A 53 6.87 -6.07 64.39
CA GLU A 53 6.63 -7.30 65.16
C GLU A 53 7.68 -7.50 66.25
N MET A 54 8.96 -7.35 65.90
CA MET A 54 10.08 -7.46 66.83
C MET A 54 10.04 -6.38 67.91
N SER A 55 9.68 -5.13 67.56
CA SER A 55 9.51 -4.05 68.55
C SER A 55 8.39 -4.37 69.55
N ASN A 56 7.23 -4.84 69.08
CA ASN A 56 6.14 -5.28 69.96
C ASN A 56 6.54 -6.49 70.82
N ARG A 57 7.34 -7.41 70.27
CA ARG A 57 7.86 -8.57 71.02
C ARG A 57 8.79 -8.13 72.15
N ILE A 58 9.66 -7.15 71.91
CA ILE A 58 10.52 -6.54 72.94
C ILE A 58 9.65 -5.92 74.04
N ASP A 59 8.65 -5.11 73.70
CA ASP A 59 7.72 -4.51 74.67
C ASP A 59 6.97 -5.57 75.50
N ALA A 60 6.56 -6.68 74.88
CA ALA A 60 5.93 -7.78 75.59
C ALA A 60 6.89 -8.43 76.61
N GLN A 61 8.15 -8.66 76.24
CA GLN A 61 9.15 -9.23 77.16
C GLN A 61 9.49 -8.28 78.30
N ILE A 62 9.60 -6.97 78.03
CA ILE A 62 9.81 -5.95 79.05
C ILE A 62 8.68 -5.99 80.09
N ASN A 63 7.43 -6.10 79.63
CA ASN A 63 6.27 -6.20 80.52
C ASN A 63 6.28 -7.49 81.34
N ILE A 64 6.69 -8.63 80.77
CA ILE A 64 6.86 -9.90 81.51
C ILE A 64 7.88 -9.73 82.63
N ILE A 65 9.06 -9.16 82.33
CA ILE A 65 10.11 -8.91 83.34
C ILE A 65 9.57 -8.00 84.45
N ALA A 66 8.91 -6.91 84.09
CA ALA A 66 8.37 -5.95 85.04
C ALA A 66 7.28 -6.56 85.96
N ILE A 67 6.40 -7.40 85.41
CA ILE A 67 5.34 -8.09 86.16
C ILE A 67 5.95 -9.15 87.08
N ALA A 68 6.83 -10.00 86.56
CA ALA A 68 7.47 -11.06 87.34
C ALA A 68 8.29 -10.50 88.51
N ALA A 69 9.06 -9.43 88.28
CA ALA A 69 9.82 -8.76 89.33
C ALA A 69 8.90 -8.19 90.43
N ARG A 70 7.74 -7.65 90.07
CA ARG A 70 6.73 -7.20 91.06
C ARG A 70 6.08 -8.36 91.79
N ASN A 71 5.75 -9.46 91.11
CA ASN A 71 5.17 -10.65 91.74
C ASN A 71 6.11 -11.23 92.81
N MET A 72 7.43 -11.25 92.56
CA MET A 72 8.42 -11.66 93.58
C MET A 72 8.43 -10.78 94.84
N MET A 73 8.05 -9.50 94.71
CA MET A 73 7.89 -8.58 95.85
C MET A 73 6.55 -8.77 96.57
N LEU A 74 5.52 -9.24 95.86
CA LEU A 74 4.17 -9.46 96.42
C LEU A 74 4.04 -10.81 97.12
N ASN A 75 4.78 -11.81 96.66
CA ASN A 75 4.74 -13.17 97.20
C ASN A 75 6.13 -13.60 97.69
N ALA A 76 6.20 -14.02 98.95
CA ALA A 76 7.44 -14.49 99.58
C ALA A 76 7.71 -15.98 99.37
N ASP A 77 6.76 -16.74 98.82
CA ASP A 77 6.91 -18.18 98.56
C ASP A 77 8.14 -18.45 97.66
N PRO A 78 9.13 -19.22 98.14
CA PRO A 78 10.32 -19.58 97.36
C PRO A 78 10.00 -20.30 96.05
N ALA A 79 8.94 -21.11 96.00
CA ALA A 79 8.55 -21.83 94.80
C ALA A 79 8.04 -20.87 93.71
N ASP A 80 7.15 -19.93 94.08
CA ASP A 80 6.66 -18.89 93.18
C ASP A 80 7.80 -17.97 92.73
N ARG A 81 8.67 -17.51 93.65
CA ARG A 81 9.85 -16.70 93.31
C ARG A 81 10.78 -17.40 92.32
N GLY A 82 10.95 -18.72 92.44
CA GLY A 82 11.67 -19.54 91.46
C GLY A 82 11.02 -19.53 90.07
N GLN A 83 9.69 -19.63 89.99
CA GLN A 83 8.95 -19.54 88.73
C GLN A 83 9.06 -18.14 88.10
N GLN A 84 8.92 -17.08 88.90
CA GLN A 84 9.05 -15.70 88.41
C GLN A 84 10.48 -15.44 87.89
N MET A 85 11.52 -15.94 88.58
CA MET A 85 12.90 -15.86 88.10
C MET A 85 13.06 -16.54 86.73
N GLN A 86 12.51 -17.73 86.57
CA GLN A 86 12.58 -18.45 85.30
C GLN A 86 11.85 -17.69 84.17
N ALA A 87 10.72 -17.04 84.47
CA ALA A 87 10.03 -16.18 83.52
C ALA A 87 10.87 -14.95 83.13
N ILE A 88 11.56 -14.32 84.09
CA ILE A 88 12.48 -13.21 83.85
C ILE A 88 13.64 -13.66 82.95
N ASP A 89 14.29 -14.77 83.27
CA ASP A 89 15.43 -15.28 82.50
C ASP A 89 15.05 -15.62 81.05
N ASN A 90 13.89 -16.28 80.87
CA ASN A 90 13.35 -16.57 79.54
C ASN A 90 13.03 -15.28 78.77
N ALA A 91 12.36 -14.31 79.41
CA ALA A 91 12.01 -13.05 78.77
C ALA A 91 13.25 -12.23 78.39
N ARG A 92 14.28 -12.22 79.26
CA ARG A 92 15.59 -11.60 78.96
C ARG A 92 16.24 -12.23 77.76
N LYS A 93 16.30 -13.57 77.71
CA LYS A 93 16.89 -14.28 76.58
C LYS A 93 16.17 -13.92 75.28
N VAL A 94 14.84 -13.96 75.27
CA VAL A 94 14.03 -13.59 74.09
C VAL A 94 14.26 -12.13 73.72
N MET A 95 14.26 -11.21 74.68
CA MET A 95 14.48 -9.78 74.42
C MET A 95 15.85 -9.51 73.80
N THR A 96 16.92 -10.09 74.35
CA THR A 96 18.28 -9.93 73.82
C THR A 96 18.41 -10.54 72.43
N THR A 97 17.84 -11.72 72.19
CA THR A 97 17.83 -12.33 70.85
C THR A 97 17.05 -11.46 69.86
N THR A 98 15.85 -11.00 70.20
CA THR A 98 15.05 -10.15 69.32
C THR A 98 15.72 -8.80 69.06
N LEU A 99 16.44 -8.23 70.02
CA LEU A 99 17.20 -6.99 69.82
C LEU A 99 18.37 -7.20 68.83
N ALA A 100 19.03 -8.36 68.85
CA ALA A 100 20.05 -8.71 67.85
C ALA A 100 19.44 -9.02 66.46
N GLU A 101 18.24 -9.59 66.41
CA GLU A 101 17.53 -9.89 65.16
C GLU A 101 16.99 -8.63 64.46
N ILE A 102 16.59 -7.60 65.23
CA ILE A 102 16.03 -6.34 64.69
C ILE A 102 17.12 -5.36 64.23
N GLU A 103 18.33 -5.44 64.79
CA GLU A 103 19.48 -4.61 64.41
C GLU A 103 19.72 -4.51 62.88
N PRO A 104 19.86 -5.61 62.12
CA PRO A 104 20.11 -5.52 60.68
C PRO A 104 18.97 -4.84 59.91
N THR A 105 17.73 -5.01 60.37
CA THR A 105 16.55 -4.36 59.76
C THR A 105 16.56 -2.85 60.00
N LEU A 106 17.01 -2.41 61.19
CA LEU A 106 17.09 -0.99 61.57
C LEU A 106 18.31 -0.30 60.95
N MET A 107 19.43 -1.01 60.80
CA MET A 107 20.65 -0.48 60.18
C MET A 107 20.47 -0.14 58.70
N ALA A 108 19.46 -0.69 58.03
CA ALA A 108 19.12 -0.33 56.67
C ALA A 108 18.69 1.13 56.52
N HIS A 109 18.34 1.83 57.62
CA HIS A 109 17.76 3.18 57.59
C HIS A 109 18.51 4.12 58.53
N ALA A 110 19.06 5.21 57.98
CA ALA A 110 19.84 6.17 58.76
C ALA A 110 19.08 6.77 59.95
N GLU A 111 17.77 6.98 59.80
CA GLU A 111 16.88 7.52 60.83
C GLU A 111 16.65 6.54 62.00
N SER A 112 16.73 5.23 61.76
CA SER A 112 16.53 4.19 62.76
C SER A 112 17.79 3.88 63.59
N ILE A 113 19.00 4.17 63.08
CA ILE A 113 20.27 3.89 63.78
C ILE A 113 20.33 4.58 65.15
N GLY A 114 19.88 5.83 65.23
CA GLY A 114 19.84 6.58 66.49
C GLY A 114 18.82 6.05 67.49
N ILE A 115 17.74 5.42 67.02
CA ILE A 115 16.74 4.79 67.87
C ILE A 115 17.26 3.43 68.36
N LEU A 116 17.85 2.62 67.49
CA LEU A 116 18.49 1.35 67.85
C LEU A 116 19.49 1.53 69.00
N ARG A 117 20.42 2.48 68.89
CA ARG A 117 21.41 2.74 69.96
C ARG A 117 20.76 3.13 71.29
N ARG A 118 19.65 3.88 71.24
CA ARG A 118 18.88 4.23 72.44
C ARG A 118 18.18 3.01 73.03
N MET A 119 17.60 2.15 72.20
CA MET A 119 17.00 0.88 72.62
C MET A 119 18.03 -0.03 73.29
N GLU A 120 19.22 -0.18 72.70
CA GLU A 120 20.32 -0.97 73.28
C GLU A 120 20.77 -0.43 74.64
N ALA A 121 21.02 0.88 74.73
CA ALA A 121 21.45 1.52 75.97
C ALA A 121 20.37 1.45 77.06
N ALA A 122 19.11 1.70 76.72
CA ALA A 122 17.99 1.63 77.66
C ALA A 122 17.71 0.19 78.11
N SER A 123 17.85 -0.78 77.20
CA SER A 123 17.71 -2.21 77.48
C SER A 123 18.78 -2.67 78.48
N ALA A 124 20.05 -2.36 78.22
CA ALA A 124 21.14 -2.68 79.14
C ALA A 124 20.95 -2.03 80.52
N SER A 125 20.55 -0.75 80.56
CA SER A 125 20.29 -0.02 81.80
C SER A 125 19.14 -0.62 82.61
N TYR A 126 18.03 -0.99 81.94
CA TYR A 126 16.88 -1.62 82.56
C TYR A 126 17.21 -3.02 83.10
N LEU A 127 17.92 -3.85 82.33
CA LEU A 127 18.32 -5.19 82.76
C LEU A 127 19.23 -5.16 83.99
N ALA A 128 20.25 -4.29 83.98
CA ALA A 128 21.12 -4.10 85.13
C ALA A 128 20.35 -3.58 86.37
N GLY A 129 19.35 -2.72 86.17
CA GLY A 129 18.46 -2.28 87.25
C GLY A 129 17.58 -3.41 87.77
N ALA A 130 17.04 -4.25 86.89
CA ALA A 130 16.24 -5.40 87.27
C ALA A 130 17.06 -6.41 88.08
N ASP A 131 18.33 -6.65 87.73
CA ASP A 131 19.25 -7.48 88.53
C ASP A 131 19.44 -6.93 89.94
N GLN A 132 19.62 -5.61 90.08
CA GLN A 132 19.77 -5.01 91.39
C GLN A 132 18.50 -5.14 92.24
N LEU A 133 17.32 -4.95 91.63
CA LEU A 133 16.05 -5.17 92.33
C LEU A 133 15.91 -6.63 92.79
N ILE A 134 16.22 -7.59 91.91
CA ILE A 134 16.15 -9.03 92.24
C ILE A 134 17.08 -9.36 93.41
N LYS A 135 18.30 -8.79 93.45
CA LYS A 135 19.23 -8.97 94.59
C LYS A 135 18.64 -8.47 95.90
N LEU A 136 18.00 -7.30 95.91
CA LEU A 136 17.34 -6.76 97.11
C LEU A 136 16.18 -7.66 97.58
N ILE A 137 15.39 -8.19 96.63
CA ILE A 137 14.29 -9.13 96.93
C ILE A 137 14.82 -10.44 97.54
N GLN A 138 15.91 -10.97 97.00
CA GLN A 138 16.55 -12.19 97.49
C GLN A 138 17.23 -12.01 98.86
N ALA A 139 17.74 -10.80 99.14
CA ALA A 139 18.29 -10.42 100.44
C ALA A 139 17.22 -10.17 101.51
N GLY A 140 15.92 -10.14 101.14
CA GLY A 140 14.82 -9.86 102.05
C GLY A 140 14.69 -8.37 102.43
N GLU A 141 15.27 -7.47 101.65
CA GLU A 141 15.30 -6.03 101.92
C GLU A 141 14.08 -5.31 101.31
N ASP A 142 12.87 -5.69 101.73
CA ASP A 142 11.61 -5.29 101.06
C ASP A 142 11.36 -3.77 100.97
N GLU A 143 11.75 -3.01 102.00
CA GLU A 143 11.63 -1.54 101.98
C GLU A 143 12.57 -0.90 100.95
N GLN A 144 13.83 -1.36 100.92
CA GLN A 144 14.82 -0.89 99.96
C GLN A 144 14.45 -1.32 98.53
N ALA A 145 13.96 -2.55 98.34
CA ALA A 145 13.46 -3.03 97.05
C ALA A 145 12.30 -2.18 96.52
N ARG A 146 11.35 -1.77 97.40
CA ARG A 146 10.25 -0.86 97.02
C ARG A 146 10.76 0.53 96.65
N ALA A 147 11.64 1.12 97.44
CA ALA A 147 12.23 2.41 97.13
C ALA A 147 13.01 2.36 95.80
N TYR A 148 13.80 1.31 95.58
CA TYR A 148 14.56 1.10 94.35
C TYR A 148 13.66 0.91 93.13
N LEU A 149 12.60 0.09 93.24
CA LEU A 149 11.63 -0.10 92.16
C LEU A 149 11.05 1.25 91.70
N VAL A 150 10.65 2.10 92.65
CA VAL A 150 9.99 3.38 92.35
C VAL A 150 10.96 4.41 91.79
N ASN A 151 12.12 4.58 92.43
CA ASN A 151 13.03 5.69 92.13
C ASN A 151 14.06 5.37 91.05
N GLU A 152 14.42 4.10 90.88
CA GLU A 152 15.49 3.68 89.95
C GLU A 152 14.96 2.85 88.79
N LEU A 153 14.20 1.79 89.07
CA LEU A 153 13.83 0.84 88.02
C LEU A 153 12.69 1.35 87.13
N ARG A 154 11.65 1.98 87.70
CA ARG A 154 10.52 2.52 86.93
C ARG A 154 10.95 3.60 85.91
N PRO A 155 11.84 4.56 86.23
CA PRO A 155 12.36 5.49 85.24
C PRO A 155 13.14 4.81 84.10
N ARG A 156 13.94 3.78 84.39
CA ARG A 156 14.66 3.01 83.36
C ARG A 156 13.70 2.24 82.45
N LEU A 157 12.64 1.65 83.04
CA LEU A 157 11.57 1.02 82.28
C LEU A 157 10.87 2.01 81.34
N ALA A 158 10.54 3.21 81.84
CA ALA A 158 9.92 4.25 81.03
C ALA A 158 10.82 4.70 79.87
N ALA A 159 12.12 4.88 80.11
CA ALA A 159 13.09 5.23 79.07
C ALA A 159 13.20 4.14 77.98
N LEU A 160 13.13 2.87 78.35
CA LEU A 160 13.13 1.76 77.40
C LEU A 160 11.83 1.72 76.59
N GLN A 161 10.67 1.86 77.23
CA GLN A 161 9.37 1.92 76.55
C GLN A 161 9.26 3.14 75.62
N GLU A 162 9.87 4.26 75.98
CA GLU A 162 9.95 5.43 75.10
C GLU A 162 10.81 5.15 73.87
N ALA A 163 11.95 4.49 74.03
CA ALA A 163 12.84 4.14 72.93
C ALA A 163 12.18 3.14 71.94
N THR A 164 11.53 2.09 72.44
CA THR A 164 10.80 1.12 71.61
C THR A 164 9.55 1.74 70.98
N GLY A 165 8.83 2.59 71.72
CA GLY A 165 7.69 3.33 71.21
C GLY A 165 8.05 4.31 70.09
N ALA A 166 9.22 4.97 70.19
CA ALA A 166 9.74 5.82 69.13
C ALA A 166 10.03 5.04 67.84
N GLU A 167 10.60 3.82 67.94
CA GLU A 167 10.80 2.96 66.77
C GLU A 167 9.48 2.53 66.13
N LEU A 168 8.52 2.09 66.94
CA LEU A 168 7.21 1.68 66.46
C LEU A 168 6.48 2.83 65.77
N ALA A 169 6.58 4.06 66.30
CA ALA A 169 6.02 5.26 65.69
C ALA A 169 6.69 5.56 64.35
N LEU A 170 8.02 5.46 64.27
CA LEU A 170 8.78 5.69 63.04
C LEU A 170 8.40 4.69 61.95
N GLN A 171 8.33 3.38 62.27
CA GLN A 171 7.96 2.36 61.28
C GLN A 171 6.52 2.49 60.79
N LYS A 172 5.60 2.89 61.67
CA LYS A 172 4.22 3.23 61.28
C LYS A 172 4.19 4.42 60.34
N GLN A 173 4.92 5.49 60.67
CA GLN A 173 5.02 6.67 59.81
C GLN A 173 5.54 6.30 58.42
N PHE A 174 6.65 5.56 58.35
CA PHE A 174 7.19 5.15 57.06
C PHE A 174 6.25 4.22 56.28
N SER A 175 5.56 3.30 56.95
CA SER A 175 4.58 2.42 56.29
C SER A 175 3.41 3.24 55.71
N THR A 176 2.92 4.24 56.42
CA THR A 176 1.88 5.15 55.91
C THR A 176 2.38 6.01 54.74
N ALA A 177 3.62 6.52 54.82
CA ALA A 177 4.23 7.28 53.73
C ALA A 177 4.42 6.42 52.48
N ALA A 178 4.89 5.18 52.64
CA ALA A 178 5.03 4.22 51.55
C ALA A 178 3.67 3.88 50.89
N ALA A 179 2.61 3.71 51.69
CA ALA A 179 1.26 3.49 51.18
C ALA A 179 0.74 4.70 50.39
N GLN A 180 1.00 5.92 50.86
CA GLN A 180 0.64 7.15 50.15
C GLN A 180 1.43 7.32 48.84
N ASP A 181 2.74 7.06 48.84
CA ASP A 181 3.56 7.08 47.62
C ASP A 181 3.09 6.04 46.60
N ALA A 182 2.73 4.84 47.07
CA ALA A 182 2.18 3.79 46.21
C ALA A 182 0.84 4.22 45.57
N ALA A 183 -0.08 4.80 46.36
CA ALA A 183 -1.36 5.30 45.86
C ALA A 183 -1.19 6.46 44.86
N ALA A 184 -0.30 7.41 45.15
CA ALA A 184 0.02 8.52 44.26
C ALA A 184 0.68 8.05 42.96
N THR A 185 1.63 7.12 43.05
CA THR A 185 2.27 6.47 41.90
C THR A 185 1.23 5.76 41.04
N TYR A 186 0.35 4.95 41.64
CA TYR A 186 -0.72 4.25 40.94
C TYR A 186 -1.65 5.22 40.19
N GLY A 187 -2.16 6.25 40.87
CA GLY A 187 -3.06 7.23 40.26
C GLY A 187 -2.39 8.07 39.17
N SER A 188 -1.12 8.44 39.34
CA SER A 188 -0.32 9.10 38.30
C SER A 188 -0.13 8.21 37.09
N THR A 189 0.28 6.95 37.29
CA THR A 189 0.54 5.99 36.22
C THR A 189 -0.72 5.72 35.40
N ILE A 190 -1.88 5.49 36.04
CA ILE A 190 -3.13 5.27 35.29
C ILE A 190 -3.49 6.47 34.43
N ARG A 191 -3.37 7.71 34.95
CA ARG A 191 -3.64 8.92 34.16
C ARG A 191 -2.69 9.05 32.97
N GLN A 192 -1.40 8.75 33.17
CA GLN A 192 -0.40 8.79 32.10
C GLN A 192 -0.63 7.69 31.06
N THR A 193 -0.93 6.47 31.49
CA THR A 193 -1.23 5.32 30.61
C THR A 193 -2.47 5.59 29.76
N TRP A 194 -3.57 6.08 30.35
CA TRP A 194 -4.75 6.46 29.58
C TRP A 194 -4.50 7.66 28.67
N GLY A 195 -3.77 8.67 29.14
CA GLY A 195 -3.40 9.83 28.34
C GLY A 195 -2.58 9.44 27.10
N LEU A 196 -1.54 8.63 27.28
CA LEU A 196 -0.71 8.10 26.18
C LEU A 196 -1.50 7.15 25.29
N GLY A 197 -2.36 6.30 25.86
CA GLY A 197 -3.22 5.37 25.11
C GLY A 197 -4.20 6.10 24.19
N LEU A 198 -4.89 7.11 24.71
CA LEU A 198 -5.80 7.97 23.91
C LEU A 198 -5.04 8.77 22.86
N PHE A 199 -3.85 9.29 23.20
CA PHE A 199 -3.00 9.98 22.24
C PHE A 199 -2.52 9.03 21.13
N ALA A 200 -2.09 7.82 21.47
CA ALA A 200 -1.68 6.80 20.51
C ALA A 200 -2.84 6.40 19.59
N LEU A 201 -4.06 6.28 20.13
CA LEU A 201 -5.26 6.00 19.34
C LEU A 201 -5.58 7.14 18.36
N ALA A 202 -5.55 8.39 18.83
CA ALA A 202 -5.78 9.56 17.99
C ALA A 202 -4.72 9.69 16.89
N LEU A 203 -3.45 9.45 17.23
CA LEU A 203 -2.34 9.44 16.29
C LEU A 203 -2.51 8.32 15.25
N ALA A 204 -2.86 7.10 15.69
CA ALA A 204 -3.11 5.97 14.80
C ALA A 204 -4.26 6.25 13.82
N ALA A 205 -5.37 6.83 14.31
CA ALA A 205 -6.49 7.23 13.48
C ALA A 205 -6.10 8.32 12.46
N GLY A 206 -5.33 9.31 12.89
CA GLY A 206 -4.82 10.38 12.02
C GLY A 206 -3.87 9.86 10.93
N ILE A 207 -2.95 8.98 11.30
CA ILE A 207 -2.02 8.31 10.36
C ILE A 207 -2.80 7.43 9.39
N ALA A 208 -3.74 6.61 9.89
CA ALA A 208 -4.57 5.74 9.06
C ALA A 208 -5.37 6.56 8.04
N PHE A 209 -6.07 7.60 8.49
CA PHE A 209 -6.81 8.51 7.61
C PHE A 209 -5.90 9.16 6.55
N TRP A 210 -4.71 9.62 6.96
CA TRP A 210 -3.74 10.22 6.05
C TRP A 210 -3.22 9.22 5.01
N ILE A 211 -2.81 8.02 5.42
CA ILE A 211 -2.33 6.95 4.54
C ILE A 211 -3.43 6.54 3.56
N THR A 212 -4.63 6.22 4.06
CA THR A 212 -5.77 5.84 3.22
C THR A 212 -6.04 6.91 2.17
N ARG A 213 -6.19 8.18 2.57
CA ARG A 213 -6.45 9.29 1.62
C ARG A 213 -5.30 9.47 0.62
N SER A 214 -4.06 9.23 1.03
CA SER A 214 -2.88 9.37 0.15
C SER A 214 -2.76 8.27 -0.90
N ILE A 215 -3.37 7.09 -0.68
CA ILE A 215 -3.28 5.93 -1.57
C ILE A 215 -4.57 5.77 -2.39
N THR A 216 -5.74 5.78 -1.73
CA THR A 216 -7.01 5.46 -2.41
C THR A 216 -7.43 6.52 -3.40
N ARG A 217 -7.15 7.81 -3.14
CA ARG A 217 -7.51 8.89 -4.08
C ARG A 217 -6.70 8.86 -5.39
N PRO A 218 -5.36 8.75 -5.39
CA PRO A 218 -4.61 8.57 -6.64
C PRO A 218 -4.96 7.29 -7.38
N LEU A 219 -5.20 6.17 -6.68
CA LEU A 219 -5.62 4.92 -7.30
C LEU A 219 -7.01 5.03 -7.94
N GLY A 220 -7.96 5.72 -7.30
CA GLY A 220 -9.26 6.03 -7.89
C GLY A 220 -9.13 6.82 -9.19
N ARG A 221 -8.29 7.87 -9.20
CA ARG A 221 -8.00 8.64 -10.43
C ARG A 221 -7.37 7.78 -11.52
N ALA A 222 -6.46 6.88 -11.17
CA ALA A 222 -5.85 5.96 -12.15
C ALA A 222 -6.89 5.01 -12.74
N LEU A 223 -7.84 4.53 -11.92
CA LEU A 223 -8.95 3.69 -12.37
C LEU A 223 -9.89 4.45 -13.31
N ASP A 224 -10.24 5.70 -12.99
CA ASP A 224 -11.09 6.55 -13.84
C ASP A 224 -10.45 6.77 -15.21
N VAL A 225 -9.13 7.04 -15.25
CA VAL A 225 -8.37 7.18 -16.49
C VAL A 225 -8.39 5.89 -17.31
N ALA A 226 -8.13 4.74 -16.68
CA ALA A 226 -8.15 3.45 -17.35
C ALA A 226 -9.53 3.15 -17.95
N ASN A 227 -10.62 3.44 -17.22
CA ASN A 227 -11.99 3.28 -17.73
C ASN A 227 -12.29 4.23 -18.90
N THR A 228 -11.79 5.47 -18.84
CA THR A 228 -11.96 6.45 -19.93
C THR A 228 -11.26 5.98 -21.20
N VAL A 229 -10.02 5.47 -21.07
CA VAL A 229 -9.28 4.87 -22.20
C VAL A 229 -9.99 3.62 -22.74
N ALA A 230 -10.51 2.75 -21.86
CA ALA A 230 -11.24 1.55 -22.25
C ALA A 230 -12.54 1.88 -23.01
N ALA A 231 -13.17 3.03 -22.72
CA ALA A 231 -14.32 3.54 -23.46
C ALA A 231 -13.96 4.20 -24.81
N GLY A 232 -12.66 4.28 -25.14
CA GLY A 232 -12.18 4.89 -26.39
C GLY A 232 -12.01 6.41 -26.33
N ASP A 233 -12.23 7.04 -25.18
CA ASP A 233 -12.00 8.48 -25.00
C ASP A 233 -10.52 8.72 -24.63
N LEU A 234 -9.79 9.33 -25.58
CA LEU A 234 -8.38 9.66 -25.43
C LEU A 234 -8.15 11.17 -25.22
N THR A 235 -9.20 11.93 -24.91
CA THR A 235 -9.13 13.39 -24.71
C THR A 235 -8.85 13.78 -23.25
N SER A 236 -8.87 12.82 -22.33
CA SER A 236 -8.70 13.05 -20.89
C SER A 236 -7.31 13.61 -20.54
N ARG A 237 -7.30 14.66 -19.71
CA ARG A 237 -6.07 15.31 -19.24
C ARG A 237 -5.57 14.66 -17.95
N ILE A 238 -4.51 13.87 -18.06
CA ILE A 238 -3.92 13.14 -16.92
C ILE A 238 -2.83 14.00 -16.25
N GLU A 239 -3.10 14.46 -15.02
CA GLU A 239 -2.15 15.25 -14.22
C GLU A 239 -1.42 14.40 -13.17
N VAL A 240 -0.09 14.36 -13.26
CA VAL A 240 0.78 13.66 -12.31
C VAL A 240 1.26 14.67 -11.26
N THR A 241 0.89 14.44 -9.99
CA THR A 241 1.11 15.40 -8.89
C THR A 241 2.10 14.89 -7.83
N THR A 242 2.44 13.60 -7.85
CA THR A 242 3.32 12.93 -6.89
C THR A 242 4.42 12.15 -7.63
N ARG A 243 5.51 11.83 -6.92
CA ARG A 243 6.63 11.01 -7.43
C ARG A 243 6.68 9.60 -6.82
N ASP A 244 5.69 9.26 -6.00
CA ASP A 244 5.52 7.92 -5.42
C ASP A 244 5.01 6.91 -6.47
N GLU A 245 4.81 5.66 -6.06
CA GLU A 245 4.35 4.59 -6.94
C GLU A 245 3.01 4.91 -7.61
N THR A 246 2.11 5.63 -6.93
CA THR A 246 0.84 6.07 -7.52
C THR A 246 1.02 7.15 -8.59
N GLY A 247 1.98 8.06 -8.38
CA GLY A 247 2.37 9.06 -9.37
C GLY A 247 3.04 8.42 -10.59
N GLN A 248 3.90 7.43 -10.38
CA GLN A 248 4.52 6.65 -11.45
C GLN A 248 3.48 5.87 -12.26
N LEU A 249 2.47 5.28 -11.61
CA LEU A 249 1.35 4.63 -12.28
C LEU A 249 0.55 5.62 -13.15
N LEU A 250 0.18 6.79 -12.60
CA LEU A 250 -0.52 7.84 -13.37
C LEU A 250 0.34 8.34 -14.54
N GLN A 251 1.65 8.45 -14.37
CA GLN A 251 2.57 8.81 -15.44
C GLN A 251 2.61 7.76 -16.55
N ALA A 252 2.63 6.47 -16.20
CA ALA A 252 2.58 5.39 -17.18
C ALA A 252 1.25 5.40 -17.96
N LEU A 253 0.12 5.59 -17.26
CA LEU A 253 -1.20 5.73 -17.90
C LEU A 253 -1.26 6.94 -18.83
N LYS A 254 -0.64 8.06 -18.47
CA LYS A 254 -0.51 9.23 -19.33
C LYS A 254 0.22 8.91 -20.62
N THR A 255 1.40 8.29 -20.52
CA THR A 255 2.19 7.90 -21.69
C THR A 255 1.43 6.93 -22.59
N MET A 256 0.67 5.99 -22.00
CA MET A 256 -0.18 5.05 -22.74
C MET A 256 -1.30 5.77 -23.50
N ASN A 257 -2.03 6.67 -22.84
CA ASN A 257 -3.11 7.45 -23.45
C ASN A 257 -2.60 8.30 -24.63
N GLU A 258 -1.48 9.02 -24.45
CA GLU A 258 -0.85 9.81 -25.53
C GLU A 258 -0.40 8.95 -26.71
N SER A 259 0.10 7.74 -26.44
CA SER A 259 0.55 6.81 -27.49
C SER A 259 -0.64 6.26 -28.28
N LEU A 260 -1.71 5.86 -27.59
CA LEU A 260 -2.96 5.44 -28.24
C LEU A 260 -3.57 6.57 -29.07
N ALA A 261 -3.56 7.81 -28.56
CA ALA A 261 -4.11 8.97 -29.27
C ALA A 261 -3.35 9.22 -30.58
N ARG A 262 -2.02 9.12 -30.56
CA ARG A 262 -1.18 9.21 -31.78
C ARG A 262 -1.49 8.10 -32.77
N THR A 263 -1.61 6.85 -32.31
CA THR A 263 -1.91 5.71 -33.18
C THR A 263 -3.28 5.86 -33.83
N VAL A 264 -4.32 6.19 -33.05
CA VAL A 264 -5.68 6.42 -33.58
C VAL A 264 -5.70 7.61 -34.56
N GLY A 265 -4.98 8.69 -34.25
CA GLY A 265 -4.83 9.83 -35.14
C GLY A 265 -4.18 9.47 -36.48
N ALA A 266 -3.11 8.66 -36.45
CA ALA A 266 -2.44 8.17 -37.66
C ALA A 266 -3.35 7.25 -38.49
N VAL A 267 -4.11 6.36 -37.84
CA VAL A 267 -5.10 5.51 -38.53
C VAL A 267 -6.16 6.36 -39.22
N ARG A 268 -6.71 7.38 -38.52
CA ARG A 268 -7.71 8.28 -39.09
C ARG A 268 -7.19 9.07 -40.29
N ALA A 269 -5.98 9.64 -40.18
CA ALA A 269 -5.36 10.33 -41.31
C ALA A 269 -5.12 9.39 -42.51
N GLY A 270 -4.74 8.13 -42.24
CA GLY A 270 -4.61 7.09 -43.25
C GLY A 270 -5.94 6.76 -43.92
N THR A 271 -7.03 6.62 -43.16
CA THR A 271 -8.37 6.37 -43.72
C THR A 271 -8.90 7.55 -44.52
N ASP A 272 -8.65 8.80 -44.11
CA ASP A 272 -9.03 9.99 -44.88
C ASP A 272 -8.28 10.02 -46.23
N THR A 273 -7.00 9.63 -46.23
CA THR A 273 -6.20 9.52 -47.46
C THR A 273 -6.75 8.44 -48.39
N ILE A 274 -7.16 7.28 -47.85
CA ILE A 274 -7.80 6.20 -48.62
C ILE A 274 -9.14 6.66 -49.19
N ALA A 275 -9.94 7.40 -48.43
CA ALA A 275 -11.24 7.92 -48.88
C ALA A 275 -11.06 8.87 -50.08
N VAL A 276 -10.12 9.82 -50.00
CA VAL A 276 -9.79 10.72 -51.11
C VAL A 276 -9.29 9.94 -52.33
N ALA A 277 -8.42 8.94 -52.14
CA ALA A 277 -7.93 8.11 -53.24
C ALA A 277 -9.08 7.30 -53.89
N ALA A 278 -10.02 6.79 -53.10
CA ALA A 278 -11.19 6.08 -53.59
C ALA A 278 -12.11 6.99 -54.43
N GLU A 279 -12.31 8.25 -54.03
CA GLU A 279 -13.04 9.24 -54.83
C GLU A 279 -12.36 9.53 -56.17
N GLN A 280 -11.02 9.66 -56.17
CA GLN A 280 -10.25 9.84 -57.41
C GLN A 280 -10.35 8.62 -58.35
N VAL A 281 -10.28 7.41 -57.79
CA VAL A 281 -10.47 6.17 -58.57
C VAL A 281 -11.88 6.10 -59.15
N ALA A 282 -12.92 6.46 -58.37
CA ALA A 282 -14.29 6.48 -58.85
C ALA A 282 -14.48 7.48 -60.00
N ALA A 283 -13.94 8.69 -59.88
CA ALA A 283 -13.96 9.69 -60.95
C ALA A 283 -13.21 9.21 -62.20
N GLY A 284 -12.02 8.61 -62.03
CA GLY A 284 -11.25 8.04 -63.13
C GLY A 284 -11.95 6.87 -63.83
N SER A 285 -12.65 6.03 -63.07
CA SER A 285 -13.46 4.94 -63.61
C SER A 285 -14.65 5.46 -64.43
N LEU A 286 -15.27 6.57 -64.02
CA LEU A 286 -16.37 7.19 -64.75
C LEU A 286 -15.89 7.79 -66.08
N ASP A 287 -14.76 8.51 -66.06
CA ASP A 287 -14.12 9.03 -67.29
C ASP A 287 -13.75 7.89 -68.25
N LEU A 288 -13.14 6.81 -67.73
CA LEU A 288 -12.80 5.65 -68.53
C LEU A 288 -14.04 4.98 -69.14
N SER A 289 -15.14 4.86 -68.37
CA SER A 289 -16.41 4.34 -68.87
C SER A 289 -16.96 5.19 -70.01
N SER A 290 -16.99 6.52 -69.85
CA SER A 290 -17.44 7.44 -70.90
C SER A 290 -16.59 7.34 -72.17
N ARG A 291 -15.26 7.25 -72.03
CA ARG A 291 -14.35 7.06 -73.17
C ARG A 291 -14.55 5.70 -73.84
N THR A 292 -14.83 4.66 -73.06
CA THR A 292 -15.14 3.32 -73.58
C THR A 292 -16.46 3.34 -74.37
N GLU A 293 -17.48 4.04 -73.90
CA GLU A 293 -18.73 4.25 -74.65
C GLU A 293 -18.52 5.02 -75.95
N GLN A 294 -17.73 6.10 -75.92
CA GLN A 294 -17.37 6.85 -77.14
C GLN A 294 -16.60 5.98 -78.13
N GLN A 295 -15.65 5.16 -77.65
CA GLN A 295 -14.86 4.27 -78.50
C GLN A 295 -15.73 3.15 -79.08
N ALA A 296 -16.68 2.62 -78.32
CA ALA A 296 -17.66 1.67 -78.83
C ALA A 296 -18.51 2.29 -79.95
N SER A 297 -18.99 3.53 -79.77
CA SER A 297 -19.75 4.26 -80.79
C SER A 297 -18.91 4.52 -82.06
N ALA A 298 -17.64 4.90 -81.91
CA ALA A 298 -16.73 5.07 -83.05
C ALA A 298 -16.45 3.74 -83.78
N LEU A 299 -16.40 2.62 -83.06
CA LEU A 299 -16.28 1.29 -83.64
C LEU A 299 -17.56 0.87 -84.38
N GLU A 300 -18.75 1.22 -83.88
CA GLU A 300 -20.02 1.01 -84.59
C GLU A 300 -20.08 1.82 -85.89
N GLU A 301 -19.67 3.09 -85.87
CA GLU A 301 -19.60 3.93 -87.08
C GLU A 301 -18.58 3.39 -88.10
N THR A 302 -17.43 2.89 -87.60
CA THR A 302 -16.42 2.23 -88.45
C THR A 302 -16.99 0.93 -89.05
N ALA A 303 -17.70 0.12 -88.26
CA ALA A 303 -18.33 -1.11 -88.75
C ALA A 303 -19.39 -0.83 -89.81
N SER A 304 -20.25 0.18 -89.60
CA SER A 304 -21.25 0.62 -90.58
C SER A 304 -20.59 1.14 -91.87
N SER A 305 -19.53 1.94 -91.75
CA SER A 305 -18.74 2.41 -92.90
C SER A 305 -18.10 1.24 -93.67
N MET A 306 -17.66 0.19 -92.95
CA MET A 306 -17.14 -1.03 -93.56
C MET A 306 -18.22 -1.84 -94.28
N GLU A 307 -19.47 -1.87 -93.78
CA GLU A 307 -20.61 -2.48 -94.48
C GLU A 307 -20.94 -1.71 -95.77
N GLU A 308 -20.97 -0.38 -95.72
CA GLU A 308 -21.21 0.47 -96.88
C GLU A 308 -20.08 0.35 -97.93
N LEU A 309 -18.82 0.33 -97.49
CA LEU A 309 -17.67 0.04 -98.34
C LEU A 309 -17.77 -1.34 -98.96
N THR A 310 -18.14 -2.37 -98.18
CA THR A 310 -18.31 -3.74 -98.69
C THR A 310 -19.41 -3.80 -99.75
N SER A 311 -20.53 -3.10 -99.53
CA SER A 311 -21.61 -2.96 -100.52
C SER A 311 -21.11 -2.31 -101.81
N THR A 312 -20.38 -1.20 -101.69
CA THR A 312 -19.81 -0.46 -102.83
C THR A 312 -18.79 -1.30 -103.60
N VAL A 313 -17.93 -2.04 -102.90
CA VAL A 313 -16.97 -2.98 -103.51
C VAL A 313 -17.70 -4.10 -104.27
N ARG A 314 -18.78 -4.64 -103.69
CA ARG A 314 -19.62 -5.65 -104.34
C ARG A 314 -20.30 -5.10 -105.60
N GLN A 315 -20.84 -3.88 -105.51
CA GLN A 315 -21.42 -3.17 -106.65
C GLN A 315 -20.37 -2.91 -107.75
N ASN A 316 -19.15 -2.49 -107.39
CA ASN A 316 -18.05 -2.31 -108.34
C ASN A 316 -17.65 -3.62 -109.02
N ALA A 317 -17.63 -4.73 -108.27
CA ALA A 317 -17.35 -6.05 -108.84
C ALA A 317 -18.43 -6.48 -109.84
N ASP A 318 -19.72 -6.24 -109.53
CA ASP A 318 -20.83 -6.53 -110.44
C ASP A 318 -20.82 -5.62 -111.67
N ASN A 319 -20.51 -4.32 -111.50
CA ASN A 319 -20.31 -3.38 -112.61
C ASN A 319 -19.15 -3.82 -113.51
N ALA A 320 -18.03 -4.27 -112.94
CA ALA A 320 -16.90 -4.78 -113.70
C ALA A 320 -17.27 -6.06 -114.48
N ARG A 321 -18.07 -6.96 -113.88
CA ARG A 321 -18.62 -8.13 -114.59
C ARG A 321 -19.54 -7.74 -115.72
N GLN A 322 -20.49 -6.81 -115.50
CA GLN A 322 -21.37 -6.30 -116.55
C GLN A 322 -20.58 -5.65 -117.68
N ALA A 323 -19.60 -4.81 -117.35
CA ALA A 323 -18.73 -4.18 -118.34
C ALA A 323 -17.96 -5.24 -119.14
N ASN A 324 -17.46 -6.30 -118.51
CA ASN A 324 -16.82 -7.42 -119.19
C ASN A 324 -17.79 -8.14 -120.15
N THR A 325 -19.01 -8.45 -119.70
CA THR A 325 -20.04 -9.08 -120.56
C THR A 325 -20.43 -8.18 -121.73
N LEU A 326 -20.54 -6.87 -121.51
CA LEU A 326 -20.84 -5.90 -122.56
C LEU A 326 -19.68 -5.81 -123.56
N ALA A 327 -18.44 -5.80 -123.09
CA ALA A 327 -17.25 -5.83 -123.93
C ALA A 327 -17.16 -7.12 -124.76
N GLU A 328 -17.45 -8.29 -124.17
CA GLU A 328 -17.56 -9.56 -124.90
C GLU A 328 -18.67 -9.53 -125.95
N SER A 329 -19.84 -8.98 -125.62
CA SER A 329 -20.95 -8.84 -126.57
C SER A 329 -20.60 -7.91 -127.73
N ALA A 330 -20.01 -6.75 -127.45
CA ALA A 330 -19.54 -5.81 -128.45
C ALA A 330 -18.44 -6.41 -129.34
N SER A 331 -17.50 -7.16 -128.75
CA SER A 331 -16.49 -7.93 -129.48
C SER A 331 -17.15 -8.97 -130.40
N GLY A 332 -18.17 -9.69 -129.93
CA GLY A 332 -18.95 -10.63 -130.74
C GLY A 332 -19.76 -9.97 -131.86
N VAL A 333 -20.28 -8.75 -131.65
CA VAL A 333 -20.91 -7.95 -132.72
C VAL A 333 -19.86 -7.49 -133.74
N ALA A 334 -18.69 -7.03 -133.29
CA ALA A 334 -17.60 -6.62 -134.17
C ALA A 334 -17.08 -7.81 -135.02
N ALA A 335 -16.99 -9.01 -134.43
CA ALA A 335 -16.63 -10.23 -135.17
C ALA A 335 -17.64 -10.55 -136.28
N ARG A 336 -18.95 -10.55 -135.97
CA ARG A 336 -20.01 -10.72 -136.97
C ARG A 336 -20.03 -9.62 -138.02
N GLY A 337 -19.73 -8.38 -137.62
CA GLY A 337 -19.54 -7.26 -138.55
C GLY A 337 -18.35 -7.48 -139.48
N GLY A 338 -17.27 -8.06 -138.96
CA GLY A 338 -16.12 -8.52 -139.73
C GLY A 338 -16.52 -9.56 -140.80
N ASP A 339 -17.33 -10.55 -140.44
CA ASP A 339 -17.83 -11.56 -141.39
C ASP A 339 -18.69 -10.93 -142.51
N VAL A 340 -19.56 -9.97 -142.16
CA VAL A 340 -20.37 -9.23 -143.15
C VAL A 340 -19.51 -8.40 -144.09
N ILE A 341 -18.48 -7.71 -143.57
CA ILE A 341 -17.54 -6.98 -144.42
C ILE A 341 -16.77 -7.92 -145.34
N HIS A 342 -16.37 -9.10 -144.84
CA HIS A 342 -15.76 -10.14 -145.67
C HIS A 342 -16.68 -10.57 -146.82
N GLN A 343 -17.97 -10.79 -146.53
CA GLN A 343 -18.98 -11.15 -147.52
C GLN A 343 -19.24 -10.04 -148.56
N VAL A 344 -19.13 -8.77 -148.16
CA VAL A 344 -19.20 -7.61 -149.07
C VAL A 344 -17.97 -7.54 -149.98
N VAL A 345 -16.77 -7.85 -149.47
CA VAL A 345 -15.54 -7.93 -150.28
C VAL A 345 -15.64 -9.04 -151.31
N ASP A 346 -16.11 -10.24 -150.93
CA ASP A 346 -16.34 -11.34 -151.88
C ASP A 346 -17.32 -10.94 -152.98
N THR A 347 -18.38 -10.20 -152.62
CA THR A 347 -19.36 -9.67 -153.60
C THR A 347 -18.74 -8.61 -154.52
N MET A 348 -17.84 -7.76 -154.00
CA MET A 348 -17.11 -6.77 -154.81
C MET A 348 -16.12 -7.45 -155.78
N ASP A 349 -15.49 -8.56 -155.37
CA ASP A 349 -14.64 -9.37 -156.24
C ASP A 349 -15.47 -10.06 -157.35
N GLU A 350 -16.68 -10.54 -157.05
CA GLU A 350 -17.61 -11.05 -158.07
C GLU A 350 -18.06 -9.96 -159.06
N ILE A 351 -18.32 -8.73 -158.58
CA ILE A 351 -18.66 -7.58 -159.44
C ILE A 351 -17.47 -7.20 -160.33
N GLN A 352 -16.25 -7.19 -159.78
CA GLN A 352 -15.02 -6.93 -160.53
C GLN A 352 -14.81 -8.00 -161.62
N ALA A 353 -15.05 -9.27 -161.31
CA ALA A 353 -14.99 -10.36 -162.27
C ALA A 353 -16.06 -10.24 -163.37
N SER A 354 -17.29 -9.86 -163.01
CA SER A 354 -18.37 -9.56 -163.98
C SER A 354 -18.04 -8.36 -164.86
N SER A 355 -17.45 -7.30 -164.30
CA SER A 355 -17.05 -6.09 -165.02
C SER A 355 -15.89 -6.35 -166.00
N SER A 356 -14.94 -7.21 -165.62
CA SER A 356 -13.89 -7.69 -166.54
C SER A 356 -14.49 -8.46 -167.71
N LYS A 357 -15.51 -9.29 -167.45
CA LYS A 357 -16.20 -10.06 -168.49
C LYS A 357 -17.00 -9.17 -169.44
N ILE A 358 -17.56 -8.06 -168.95
CA ILE A 358 -18.18 -7.01 -169.77
C ILE A 358 -17.12 -6.28 -170.62
N SER A 359 -15.94 -5.98 -170.05
CA SER A 359 -14.82 -5.38 -170.79
C SER A 359 -14.33 -6.27 -171.93
N ASP A 360 -14.24 -7.59 -171.71
CA ASP A 360 -13.89 -8.56 -172.76
C ASP A 360 -14.93 -8.60 -173.89
N ILE A 361 -16.22 -8.43 -173.58
CA ILE A 361 -17.28 -8.36 -174.59
C ILE A 361 -17.20 -7.06 -175.41
N ILE A 362 -16.94 -5.91 -174.77
CA ILE A 362 -16.77 -4.63 -175.48
C ILE A 362 -15.56 -4.68 -176.41
N GLY A 363 -14.44 -5.31 -175.99
CA GLY A 363 -13.26 -5.49 -176.82
C GLY A 363 -13.50 -6.31 -178.10
N VAL A 364 -14.46 -7.23 -178.09
CA VAL A 364 -14.86 -8.01 -179.29
C VAL A 364 -15.80 -7.23 -180.21
N ILE A 365 -16.57 -6.26 -179.67
CA ILE A 365 -17.50 -5.43 -180.46
C ILE A 365 -16.76 -4.34 -181.25
N ASP A 366 -15.66 -3.79 -180.72
CA ASP A 366 -14.87 -2.73 -181.39
C ASP A 366 -13.93 -3.28 -182.49
N GLY A 367 -13.78 -4.60 -182.60
CA GLY A 367 -13.02 -5.25 -183.68
C GLY A 367 -13.84 -5.60 -184.93
N ILE A 368 -15.16 -5.39 -184.91
CA ILE A 368 -16.10 -5.73 -186.00
C ILE A 368 -16.62 -4.48 -186.75
N ALA A 369 -16.33 -3.27 -186.26
CA ALA A 369 -16.60 -1.99 -186.93
C ALA A 369 -15.31 -1.40 -187.54
#